data_AF-A0A2N1UEN6-F1
#
_entry.id   AF-A0A2N1UEN6-F1
#
_cell.length_a   1.000
_cell.length_b   1.000
_cell.length_c   1.000
_cell.angle_alpha   90.00
_cell.angle_beta   90.00
_cell.angle_gamma   90.00
#
_symmetry.space_group_name_H-M   'P 1'
#
loop_
_entity.id
_entity.type
_entity.pdbx_description
1 polymer ?
#
loop_
_entity_poly.entity_id
_entity_poly.type
_entity_poly.pdbx_seq_one_letter_code
_entity_poly.pdbx_strand_id
1 'polypeptide(L)'
;MNFNHFFKISANVCRILLLLMSLIALFTLYVWSTKSPRIDTFGDYFFIRYYKHFDRRFSNAIDTLKVNEDKGIAMLEKLMSDLESIQKLDCLDHIKREGMKMLSGIFEKRSNLDGAMKWADKWVDFDDKDLYGQVHKARLMCQIADSRNAGKQLLANLYQKVPEAKVVVNAYSQMQIADGNSGEALWAQLRLLNFQKRLMSQKWEIYWTFSDVFTPEDSRKVIPSVDNNSILSLVFDVPQGIRKMRLDIPPSAEFLMSYPTLTIKNGEDFTELELWKFNLKMYDILQNNHILEVIQGEDSYFYWEMPERTIEASGSFIFKTNVFHKINKVLLQLYTSESIRSLKREIADRGDAEIADIFSNIKPDILANSSVDIYWSYQQNVFSEVRKNSVLLSGRRNLNRLIFDVNLPLNDKVSELRIDFPDVVDTQYTLEKIEYVIENELYEIDASQAVLVSNHNLKKQGNRFVVIGQDPYFSFKLPEGQSYITSVRLKGLAQ
;
A
#
# COMPACT_ATOMS: atom_id res chain seq x y z
N MET A 1 2.19 -43.99 73.00
CA MET A 1 3.08 -43.33 72.02
C MET A 1 3.26 -41.87 72.47
N ASN A 2 4.49 -41.43 72.75
CA ASN A 2 4.74 -40.11 73.35
C ASN A 2 4.48 -38.98 72.33
N PHE A 3 3.44 -38.17 72.57
CA PHE A 3 3.11 -36.97 71.77
C PHE A 3 4.32 -36.04 71.59
N ASN A 4 5.14 -35.89 72.64
CA ASN A 4 6.39 -35.14 72.61
C ASN A 4 7.44 -35.69 71.64
N HIS A 5 7.44 -37.00 71.38
CA HIS A 5 8.35 -37.62 70.42
C HIS A 5 7.88 -37.34 68.98
N PHE A 6 6.58 -37.44 68.73
CA PHE A 6 5.98 -37.11 67.44
C PHE A 6 6.20 -35.64 67.06
N PHE A 7 5.92 -34.71 67.98
CA PHE A 7 6.12 -33.28 67.76
C PHE A 7 7.57 -32.92 67.43
N LYS A 8 8.55 -33.54 68.12
CA LYS A 8 9.98 -33.35 67.82
C LYS A 8 10.36 -33.86 66.43
N ILE A 9 9.84 -35.01 66.01
CA ILE A 9 10.07 -35.53 64.66
C ILE A 9 9.49 -34.57 63.62
N SER A 10 8.24 -34.16 63.77
CA SER A 10 7.58 -33.24 62.83
C SER A 10 8.29 -31.89 62.72
N ALA A 11 8.73 -31.32 63.84
CA ALA A 11 9.50 -30.07 63.84
C ALA A 11 10.85 -30.20 63.13
N ASN A 12 11.54 -31.33 63.31
CA ASN A 12 12.81 -31.59 62.63
C ASN A 12 12.61 -31.82 61.12
N VAL A 13 11.57 -32.55 60.70
CA VAL A 13 11.22 -32.71 59.29
C VAL A 13 10.90 -31.36 58.66
N CYS A 14 10.11 -30.51 59.33
CA CYS A 14 9.77 -29.18 58.82
C CYS A 14 11.01 -28.28 58.69
N ARG A 15 11.94 -28.32 59.65
CA ARG A 15 13.23 -27.61 59.57
C ARG A 15 14.09 -28.09 58.39
N ILE A 16 14.16 -29.40 58.16
CA ILE A 16 14.89 -29.98 57.02
C ILE A 16 14.27 -29.52 55.70
N LEU A 17 12.95 -29.54 55.58
CA LEU A 17 12.24 -29.07 54.38
C LEU A 17 12.45 -27.58 54.13
N LEU A 18 12.35 -26.74 55.17
CA LEU A 18 12.62 -25.31 55.06
C LEU A 18 14.07 -25.03 54.63
N LEU A 19 15.03 -25.75 55.22
CA LEU A 19 16.44 -25.62 54.85
C LEU A 19 16.71 -26.07 53.41
N LEU A 20 16.09 -27.18 52.96
CA LEU A 20 16.16 -27.61 51.57
C LEU A 20 15.55 -26.57 50.61
N MET A 21 14.40 -25.98 50.95
CA MET A 21 13.81 -24.91 50.14
C MET A 21 14.70 -23.67 50.11
N SER A 22 15.32 -23.28 51.23
CA SER A 22 16.28 -22.17 51.26
C SER A 22 17.52 -22.45 50.42
N LEU A 23 18.05 -23.68 50.44
CA LEU A 23 19.17 -24.09 49.60
C LEU A 23 18.81 -24.09 48.11
N ILE A 24 17.61 -24.56 47.74
CA ILE A 24 17.10 -24.49 46.37
C ILE A 24 16.99 -23.03 45.92
N ALA A 25 16.40 -22.16 46.75
CA ALA A 25 16.26 -20.75 46.43
C ALA A 25 17.62 -20.05 46.26
N LEU A 26 18.58 -20.30 47.16
CA LEU A 26 19.95 -19.79 47.05
C LEU A 26 20.65 -20.31 45.80
N PHE A 27 20.48 -21.59 45.45
CA PHE A 27 21.02 -22.17 44.24
C PHE A 27 20.42 -21.54 42.98
N THR A 28 19.09 -21.35 42.94
CA THR A 28 18.40 -20.68 41.83
C THR A 28 18.91 -19.24 41.67
N LEU A 29 19.04 -18.47 42.76
CA LEU A 29 19.60 -17.11 42.73
C LEU A 29 21.06 -17.11 42.27
N TYR A 30 21.86 -18.07 42.71
CA TYR A 30 23.26 -18.21 42.27
C TYR A 30 23.36 -18.52 40.78
N VAL A 31 22.53 -19.45 40.27
CA VAL A 31 22.48 -19.78 38.84
C VAL A 31 22.00 -18.57 38.03
N TRP A 32 21.02 -17.81 38.52
CA TRP A 32 20.53 -16.61 37.85
C TRP A 32 21.58 -15.50 37.79
N SER A 33 22.27 -15.24 38.90
CA SER A 33 23.30 -14.20 38.97
C SER A 33 24.58 -14.54 38.20
N THR A 34 24.98 -15.81 38.14
CA THR A 34 26.29 -16.20 37.55
C THR A 34 26.19 -16.78 36.14
N LYS A 35 25.00 -17.23 35.71
CA LYS A 35 24.78 -17.91 34.42
C LYS A 35 23.60 -17.35 33.62
N SER A 36 23.29 -16.05 33.76
CA SER A 36 22.24 -15.38 32.96
C SER A 36 22.25 -15.77 31.47
N PRO A 37 23.40 -15.75 30.75
CA PRO A 37 23.39 -16.10 29.33
C PRO A 37 22.94 -17.54 29.02
N ARG A 38 23.17 -18.49 29.94
CA ARG A 38 22.73 -19.88 29.76
C ARG A 38 21.24 -20.04 30.07
N ILE A 39 20.71 -19.27 31.02
CA ILE A 39 19.27 -19.23 31.30
C ILE A 39 18.54 -18.63 30.11
N ASP A 40 19.06 -17.54 29.54
CA ASP A 40 18.51 -16.91 28.35
C ASP A 40 18.51 -17.91 27.18
N THR A 41 19.64 -18.60 26.94
CA THR A 41 19.72 -19.65 25.90
C THR A 41 18.70 -20.79 26.13
N PHE A 42 18.49 -21.19 27.39
CA PHE A 42 17.53 -22.23 27.72
C PHE A 42 16.08 -21.74 27.53
N GLY A 43 15.77 -20.53 27.99
CA GLY A 43 14.50 -19.85 27.75
C GLY A 43 14.18 -19.74 26.26
N ASP A 44 15.14 -19.26 25.47
CA ASP A 44 15.06 -19.19 24.01
C ASP A 44 14.82 -20.55 23.39
N TYR A 45 15.50 -21.60 23.87
CA TYR A 45 15.27 -22.96 23.36
C TYR A 45 13.83 -23.43 23.58
N PHE A 46 13.28 -23.24 24.79
CA PHE A 46 11.88 -23.62 25.07
C PHE A 46 10.90 -22.75 24.31
N PHE A 47 11.14 -21.44 24.25
CA PHE A 47 10.35 -20.48 23.49
C PHE A 47 10.31 -20.87 22.01
N ILE A 48 11.46 -21.04 21.38
CA ILE A 48 11.59 -21.42 19.97
C ILE A 48 10.89 -22.76 19.73
N ARG A 49 11.07 -23.75 20.61
CA ARG A 49 10.44 -25.06 20.45
C ARG A 49 8.92 -25.00 20.60
N TYR A 50 8.42 -24.24 21.57
CA TYR A 50 7.00 -24.02 21.80
C TYR A 50 6.38 -23.26 20.62
N TYR A 51 6.95 -22.13 20.22
CA TYR A 51 6.50 -21.33 19.09
C TYR A 51 6.51 -22.13 17.77
N LYS A 52 7.65 -22.75 17.43
CA LYS A 52 7.80 -23.54 16.19
C LYS A 52 6.83 -24.71 16.12
N HIS A 53 6.40 -25.26 17.26
CA HIS A 53 5.39 -26.31 17.27
C HIS A 53 4.07 -25.81 16.67
N PHE A 54 3.57 -24.65 17.12
CA PHE A 54 2.32 -24.08 16.64
C PHE A 54 2.46 -23.49 15.24
N ASP A 55 3.55 -22.79 14.96
CA ASP A 55 3.86 -22.24 13.64
C ASP A 55 3.89 -23.34 12.54
N ARG A 56 4.53 -24.48 12.83
CA ARG A 56 4.51 -25.63 11.91
C ARG A 56 3.11 -26.19 11.71
N ARG A 57 2.29 -26.27 12.78
CA ARG A 57 0.90 -26.74 12.67
C ARG A 57 0.05 -25.79 11.84
N PHE A 58 0.23 -24.49 12.01
CA PHE A 58 -0.43 -23.46 11.23
C PHE A 58 -0.02 -23.54 9.75
N SER A 59 1.28 -23.59 9.47
CA SER A 59 1.83 -23.74 8.12
C SER A 59 1.31 -25.01 7.43
N ASN A 60 1.33 -26.15 8.13
CA ASN A 60 0.78 -27.40 7.61
C ASN A 60 -0.72 -27.31 7.30
N ALA A 61 -1.49 -26.57 8.10
CA ALA A 61 -2.91 -26.37 7.85
C ALA A 61 -3.14 -25.49 6.61
N ILE A 62 -2.35 -24.42 6.44
CA ILE A 62 -2.36 -23.56 5.24
C ILE A 62 -1.99 -24.34 3.98
N ASP A 63 -0.94 -25.16 4.02
CA ASP A 63 -0.54 -25.96 2.87
C ASP A 63 -1.58 -27.03 2.55
N THR A 64 -2.22 -27.60 3.57
CA THR A 64 -3.34 -28.53 3.38
C THR A 64 -4.55 -27.83 2.76
N LEU A 65 -4.87 -26.58 3.12
CA LEU A 65 -5.97 -25.82 2.50
C LEU A 65 -5.84 -25.72 0.97
N LYS A 66 -4.61 -25.61 0.44
CA LYS A 66 -4.34 -25.52 -1.00
C LYS A 66 -4.65 -26.82 -1.76
N VAL A 67 -4.60 -27.97 -1.08
CA VAL A 67 -4.76 -29.31 -1.68
C VAL A 67 -6.11 -29.93 -1.33
N ASN A 68 -6.56 -29.73 -0.09
CA ASN A 68 -7.80 -30.25 0.46
C ASN A 68 -8.35 -29.26 1.48
N GLU A 69 -9.27 -28.41 1.02
CA GLU A 69 -9.81 -27.29 1.80
C GLU A 69 -10.50 -27.76 3.09
N ASP A 70 -11.35 -28.79 3.05
CA ASP A 70 -12.08 -29.28 4.23
C ASP A 70 -11.14 -29.79 5.33
N LYS A 71 -10.11 -30.56 4.95
CA LYS A 71 -9.10 -31.05 5.89
C LYS A 71 -8.28 -29.89 6.47
N GLY A 72 -7.94 -28.91 5.64
CA GLY A 72 -7.24 -27.69 6.06
C GLY A 72 -8.04 -26.89 7.08
N ILE A 73 -9.35 -26.70 6.83
CA ILE A 73 -10.27 -26.04 7.77
C ILE A 73 -10.29 -26.80 9.10
N ALA A 74 -10.51 -28.13 9.08
CA ALA A 74 -10.56 -28.92 10.32
C ALA A 74 -9.24 -28.84 11.12
N MET A 75 -8.09 -28.77 10.44
CA MET A 75 -6.79 -28.58 11.08
C MET A 75 -6.65 -27.19 11.72
N LEU A 76 -7.13 -26.14 11.05
CA LEU A 76 -7.14 -24.78 11.59
C LEU A 76 -8.11 -24.64 12.78
N GLU A 77 -9.32 -25.18 12.68
CA GLU A 77 -10.28 -25.13 13.79
C GLU A 77 -9.75 -25.84 15.03
N LYS A 78 -9.12 -27.01 14.85
CA LYS A 78 -8.44 -27.73 15.95
C LYS A 78 -7.30 -26.89 16.54
N LEU A 79 -6.49 -26.26 15.69
CA LEU A 79 -5.42 -25.37 16.15
C LEU A 79 -5.97 -24.20 16.97
N MET A 80 -7.05 -23.55 16.52
CA MET A 80 -7.67 -22.44 17.26
C MET A 80 -8.26 -22.88 18.60
N SER A 81 -8.79 -24.10 18.68
CA SER A 81 -9.22 -24.71 19.95
C SER A 81 -8.04 -24.93 20.89
N ASP A 82 -6.91 -25.43 20.38
CA ASP A 82 -5.70 -25.63 21.19
C ASP A 82 -5.08 -24.29 21.67
N LEU A 83 -5.38 -23.19 20.97
CA LEU A 83 -4.95 -21.83 21.31
C LEU A 83 -5.99 -21.04 22.13
N GLU A 84 -7.07 -21.65 22.61
CA GLU A 84 -8.16 -20.93 23.29
C GLU A 84 -7.67 -20.15 24.53
N SER A 85 -6.75 -20.73 25.30
CA SER A 85 -6.17 -20.12 26.51
C SER A 85 -5.17 -18.98 26.26
N ILE A 86 -4.67 -18.84 25.03
CA ILE A 86 -3.73 -17.78 24.65
C ILE A 86 -4.43 -16.43 24.71
N GLN A 87 -3.79 -15.47 25.37
CA GLN A 87 -4.25 -14.09 25.54
C GLN A 87 -3.56 -13.13 24.56
N LYS A 88 -4.02 -11.88 24.54
CA LYS A 88 -3.38 -10.80 23.76
C LYS A 88 -1.97 -10.54 24.30
N LEU A 89 -1.00 -10.25 23.42
CA LEU A 89 0.43 -10.05 23.71
C LEU A 89 1.20 -11.34 24.06
N ASP A 90 0.55 -12.50 24.09
CA ASP A 90 1.26 -13.78 24.11
C ASP A 90 1.98 -13.98 22.76
N CYS A 91 3.07 -14.74 22.76
CA CYS A 91 3.87 -14.96 21.56
C CYS A 91 3.14 -15.68 20.40
N LEU A 92 1.99 -16.31 20.69
CA LEU A 92 1.15 -17.00 19.72
C LEU A 92 -0.09 -16.17 19.31
N ASP A 93 -0.20 -14.93 19.76
CA ASP A 93 -1.36 -14.08 19.50
C ASP A 93 -1.59 -13.84 18.00
N HIS A 94 -0.53 -13.59 17.23
CA HIS A 94 -0.58 -13.38 15.79
C HIS A 94 -1.05 -14.64 15.04
N ILE A 95 -0.61 -15.85 15.45
CA ILE A 95 -1.10 -17.13 14.88
C ILE A 95 -2.59 -17.28 15.12
N LYS A 96 -3.04 -16.98 16.36
CA LYS A 96 -4.45 -17.08 16.74
C LYS A 96 -5.32 -16.11 15.93
N ARG A 97 -4.91 -14.84 15.81
CA ARG A 97 -5.62 -13.83 15.00
C ARG A 97 -5.69 -14.21 13.53
N GLU A 98 -4.55 -14.54 12.91
CA GLU A 98 -4.52 -14.91 11.49
C GLU A 98 -5.33 -16.19 11.24
N GLY A 99 -5.29 -17.17 12.15
CA GLY A 99 -6.14 -18.36 12.08
C GLY A 99 -7.64 -18.05 12.10
N MET A 100 -8.11 -17.19 13.03
CA MET A 100 -9.51 -16.78 13.10
C MET A 100 -9.95 -15.97 11.87
N LYS A 101 -9.11 -15.03 11.41
CA LYS A 101 -9.31 -14.26 10.18
C LYS A 101 -9.41 -15.15 8.95
N MET A 102 -8.50 -16.13 8.80
CA MET A 102 -8.55 -17.11 7.70
C MET A 102 -9.82 -17.95 7.74
N LEU A 103 -10.18 -18.51 8.90
CA LEU A 103 -11.39 -19.32 9.05
C LEU A 103 -12.63 -18.51 8.69
N SER A 104 -12.78 -17.30 9.23
CA SER A 104 -13.91 -16.43 8.91
C SER A 104 -14.00 -16.13 7.41
N GLY A 105 -12.88 -15.79 6.77
CA GLY A 105 -12.82 -15.52 5.33
C GLY A 105 -13.09 -16.76 4.45
N ILE A 106 -12.68 -17.96 4.87
CA ILE A 106 -12.98 -19.22 4.15
C ILE A 106 -14.48 -19.51 4.20
N PHE A 107 -15.11 -19.39 5.37
CA PHE A 107 -16.54 -19.60 5.49
C PHE A 107 -17.36 -18.55 4.72
N GLU A 108 -16.92 -17.29 4.69
CA GLU A 108 -17.53 -16.23 3.87
C GLU A 108 -17.49 -16.60 2.38
N LYS A 109 -16.32 -17.05 1.86
CA LYS A 109 -16.17 -17.49 0.47
C LYS A 109 -17.09 -18.67 0.12
N ARG A 110 -17.37 -19.55 1.08
CA ARG A 110 -18.33 -20.66 0.93
C ARG A 110 -19.79 -20.23 1.08
N SER A 111 -20.07 -18.93 1.23
CA SER A 111 -21.39 -18.40 1.56
C SER A 111 -22.00 -18.99 2.85
N ASN A 112 -21.16 -19.57 3.74
CA ASN A 112 -21.57 -20.01 5.06
C ASN A 112 -21.41 -18.85 6.05
N LEU A 113 -22.36 -17.91 6.00
CA LEU A 113 -22.30 -16.67 6.77
C LEU A 113 -22.33 -16.91 8.29
N ASP A 114 -23.01 -17.96 8.76
CA ASP A 114 -23.04 -18.32 10.19
C ASP A 114 -21.67 -18.78 10.68
N GLY A 115 -20.98 -19.63 9.90
CA GLY A 115 -19.61 -20.05 10.19
C GLY A 115 -18.63 -18.87 10.15
N ALA A 116 -18.80 -17.98 9.18
CA ALA A 116 -17.99 -16.77 9.06
C ALA A 116 -18.18 -15.85 10.27
N MET A 117 -19.43 -15.65 10.69
CA MET A 117 -19.79 -14.82 11.84
C MET A 117 -19.25 -15.40 13.14
N LYS A 118 -19.41 -16.72 13.38
CA LYS A 118 -18.87 -17.41 14.55
C LYS A 118 -17.38 -17.13 14.76
N TRP A 119 -16.60 -17.20 13.68
CA TRP A 119 -15.15 -16.95 13.76
C TRP A 119 -14.80 -15.46 13.82
N ALA A 120 -15.59 -14.58 13.21
CA ALA A 120 -15.44 -13.14 13.35
C ALA A 120 -15.76 -12.67 14.79
N ASP A 121 -16.77 -13.24 15.43
CA ASP A 121 -17.10 -13.00 16.84
C ASP A 121 -15.93 -13.40 17.74
N LYS A 122 -15.41 -14.64 17.58
CA LYS A 122 -14.23 -15.08 18.33
C LYS A 122 -13.00 -14.17 18.14
N TRP A 123 -12.83 -13.63 16.94
CA TRP A 123 -11.74 -12.70 16.65
C TRP A 123 -11.94 -11.37 17.39
N VAL A 124 -13.13 -10.78 17.32
CA VAL A 124 -13.45 -9.54 18.04
C VAL A 124 -13.44 -9.74 19.56
N ASP A 125 -13.89 -10.90 20.06
CA ASP A 125 -13.84 -11.23 21.49
C ASP A 125 -12.40 -11.41 21.99
N PHE A 126 -11.49 -11.88 21.13
CA PHE A 126 -10.07 -11.98 21.45
C PHE A 126 -9.40 -10.60 21.57
N ASP A 127 -9.83 -9.63 20.77
CA ASP A 127 -9.39 -8.23 20.87
C ASP A 127 -10.46 -7.27 20.33
N ASP A 128 -11.21 -6.69 21.26
CA ASP A 128 -12.30 -5.76 20.99
C ASP A 128 -11.83 -4.43 20.38
N LYS A 129 -10.51 -4.18 20.36
CA LYS A 129 -9.87 -3.02 19.72
C LYS A 129 -9.31 -3.34 18.34
N ASP A 130 -9.38 -4.60 17.88
CA ASP A 130 -8.93 -4.96 16.55
C ASP A 130 -9.89 -4.39 15.50
N LEU A 131 -9.44 -3.33 14.83
CA LEU A 131 -10.25 -2.60 13.88
C LEU A 131 -10.59 -3.44 12.63
N TYR A 132 -9.67 -4.31 12.21
CA TYR A 132 -9.90 -5.20 11.06
C TYR A 132 -10.95 -6.25 11.40
N GLY A 133 -10.88 -6.85 12.59
CA GLY A 133 -11.88 -7.80 13.08
C GLY A 133 -13.27 -7.17 13.18
N GLN A 134 -13.37 -5.97 13.75
CA GLN A 134 -14.64 -5.23 13.88
C GLN A 134 -15.25 -4.86 12.53
N VAL A 135 -14.44 -4.35 11.59
CA VAL A 135 -14.91 -4.03 10.24
C VAL A 135 -15.37 -5.29 9.50
N HIS A 136 -14.61 -6.38 9.60
CA HIS A 136 -14.96 -7.67 8.99
C HIS A 136 -16.29 -8.20 9.51
N LYS A 137 -16.47 -8.25 10.84
CA LYS A 137 -17.74 -8.62 11.48
C LYS A 137 -18.89 -7.74 10.99
N ALA A 138 -18.72 -6.42 10.98
CA ALA A 138 -19.76 -5.50 10.56
C ALA A 138 -20.18 -5.70 9.09
N ARG A 139 -19.21 -6.01 8.20
CA ARG A 139 -19.48 -6.35 6.80
C ARG A 139 -20.27 -7.66 6.65
N LEU A 140 -19.92 -8.69 7.41
CA LEU A 140 -20.69 -9.95 7.44
C LEU A 140 -22.13 -9.70 7.93
N MET A 141 -22.31 -8.88 8.97
CA MET A 141 -23.63 -8.52 9.47
C MET A 141 -24.47 -7.82 8.40
N CYS A 142 -23.87 -6.93 7.59
CA CYS A 142 -24.56 -6.28 6.47
C CYS A 142 -25.08 -7.27 5.40
N GLN A 143 -24.42 -8.43 5.24
CA GLN A 143 -24.81 -9.47 4.30
C GLN A 143 -25.98 -10.33 4.82
N ILE A 144 -26.12 -10.49 6.15
CA ILE A 144 -27.17 -11.28 6.79
C ILE A 144 -28.42 -10.41 7.01
N ALA A 145 -29.57 -10.82 6.47
CA ALA A 145 -30.80 -10.01 6.47
C ALA A 145 -31.20 -9.51 7.87
N ASP A 146 -31.21 -10.40 8.86
CA ASP A 146 -31.67 -10.10 10.23
C ASP A 146 -30.70 -9.18 11.01
N SER A 147 -29.41 -9.16 10.66
CA SER A 147 -28.40 -8.34 11.34
C SER A 147 -27.90 -7.16 10.50
N ARG A 148 -28.46 -6.95 9.29
CA ARG A 148 -28.02 -5.91 8.34
C ARG A 148 -27.97 -4.52 8.98
N ASN A 149 -29.03 -4.11 9.66
CA ASN A 149 -29.10 -2.78 10.28
C ASN A 149 -28.08 -2.62 11.41
N ALA A 150 -27.86 -3.67 12.21
CA ALA A 150 -26.84 -3.65 13.26
C ALA A 150 -25.42 -3.57 12.66
N GLY A 151 -25.17 -4.26 11.54
CA GLY A 151 -23.91 -4.12 10.79
C GLY A 151 -23.67 -2.70 10.27
N LYS A 152 -24.69 -2.08 9.69
CA LYS A 152 -24.63 -0.67 9.24
C LYS A 152 -24.34 0.29 10.39
N GLN A 153 -25.04 0.13 11.51
CA GLN A 153 -24.82 0.93 12.71
C GLN A 153 -23.40 0.75 13.25
N LEU A 154 -22.89 -0.49 13.27
CA LEU A 154 -21.51 -0.76 13.69
C LEU A 154 -20.50 -0.06 12.77
N LEU A 155 -20.64 -0.15 11.44
CA LEU A 155 -19.76 0.56 10.50
C LEU A 155 -19.83 2.08 10.67
N ALA A 156 -21.02 2.65 10.86
CA ALA A 156 -21.19 4.08 11.09
C ALA A 156 -20.50 4.52 12.39
N ASN A 157 -20.65 3.74 13.47
CA ASN A 157 -19.99 4.00 14.75
C ASN A 157 -18.46 3.90 14.63
N LEU A 158 -17.95 2.91 13.89
CA LEU A 158 -16.51 2.78 13.62
C LEU A 158 -15.98 3.99 12.85
N TYR A 159 -16.69 4.42 11.80
CA TYR A 159 -16.31 5.59 11.01
C TYR A 159 -16.32 6.88 11.84
N GLN A 160 -17.29 7.05 12.75
CA GLN A 160 -17.31 8.20 13.66
C GLN A 160 -16.12 8.19 14.64
N LYS A 161 -15.67 7.00 15.09
CA LYS A 161 -14.56 6.86 16.03
C LYS A 161 -13.19 7.00 15.39
N VAL A 162 -13.01 6.43 14.20
CA VAL A 162 -11.71 6.36 13.50
C VAL A 162 -11.88 6.68 12.00
N PRO A 163 -12.28 7.91 11.64
CA PRO A 163 -12.54 8.32 10.25
C PRO A 163 -11.29 8.33 9.36
N GLU A 164 -10.09 8.26 9.94
CA GLU A 164 -8.81 8.21 9.24
C GLU A 164 -8.37 6.79 8.86
N ALA A 165 -8.99 5.75 9.44
CA ALA A 165 -8.62 4.38 9.17
C ALA A 165 -9.18 3.93 7.82
N LYS A 166 -8.31 3.75 6.83
CA LYS A 166 -8.66 3.34 5.47
C LYS A 166 -9.57 2.11 5.40
N VAL A 167 -9.33 1.09 6.24
CA VAL A 167 -10.19 -0.12 6.29
C VAL A 167 -11.63 0.19 6.69
N VAL A 168 -11.83 1.13 7.63
CA VAL A 168 -13.14 1.57 8.10
C VAL A 168 -13.83 2.40 7.03
N VAL A 169 -13.14 3.41 6.49
CA VAL A 169 -13.69 4.31 5.47
C VAL A 169 -14.12 3.52 4.24
N ASN A 170 -13.31 2.57 3.77
CA ASN A 170 -13.65 1.75 2.61
C ASN A 170 -14.90 0.90 2.86
N ALA A 171 -14.99 0.23 4.00
CA ALA A 171 -16.16 -0.59 4.34
C ALA A 171 -17.42 0.26 4.51
N TYR A 172 -17.31 1.42 5.16
CA TYR A 172 -18.40 2.37 5.31
C TYR A 172 -18.86 2.92 3.96
N SER A 173 -17.96 3.39 3.11
CA SER A 173 -18.30 3.90 1.76
C SER A 173 -18.94 2.82 0.89
N GLN A 174 -18.45 1.58 0.91
CA GLN A 174 -19.06 0.48 0.16
C GLN A 174 -20.50 0.20 0.63
N MET A 175 -20.74 0.24 1.93
CA MET A 175 -22.09 0.10 2.49
C MET A 175 -23.00 1.26 2.05
N GLN A 176 -22.50 2.50 2.08
CA GLN A 176 -23.26 3.66 1.60
C GLN A 176 -23.58 3.59 0.10
N ILE A 177 -22.64 3.13 -0.73
CA ILE A 177 -22.89 2.89 -2.16
C ILE A 177 -23.99 1.85 -2.37
N ALA A 178 -23.94 0.74 -1.63
CA ALA A 178 -24.96 -0.32 -1.73
C ALA A 178 -26.36 0.17 -1.31
N ASP A 179 -26.44 1.16 -0.43
CA ASP A 179 -27.68 1.82 -0.01
C ASP A 179 -28.12 2.97 -0.94
N GLY A 180 -27.37 3.27 -2.00
CA GLY A 180 -27.65 4.37 -2.93
C GLY A 180 -27.19 5.75 -2.44
N ASN A 181 -26.47 5.83 -1.33
CA ASN A 181 -25.96 7.06 -0.72
C ASN A 181 -24.53 7.40 -1.22
N SER A 182 -24.34 7.51 -2.54
CA SER A 182 -23.02 7.78 -3.13
C SER A 182 -22.38 9.10 -2.66
N GLY A 183 -23.20 10.10 -2.31
CA GLY A 183 -22.76 11.37 -1.71
C GLY A 183 -21.97 11.17 -0.42
N GLU A 184 -22.52 10.39 0.50
CA GLU A 184 -21.88 10.12 1.79
C GLU A 184 -20.66 9.22 1.65
N ALA A 185 -20.72 8.26 0.72
CA ALA A 185 -19.57 7.44 0.37
C ALA A 185 -18.40 8.30 -0.14
N LEU A 186 -18.67 9.23 -1.07
CA LEU A 186 -17.67 10.14 -1.62
C LEU A 186 -17.12 11.07 -0.54
N TRP A 187 -17.98 11.61 0.31
CA TRP A 187 -17.58 12.49 1.41
C TRP A 187 -16.58 11.81 2.35
N ALA A 188 -16.85 10.57 2.75
CA ALA A 188 -15.94 9.80 3.61
C ALA A 188 -14.58 9.57 2.93
N GLN A 189 -14.57 9.30 1.62
CA GLN A 189 -13.34 9.11 0.85
C GLN A 189 -12.52 10.40 0.71
N LEU A 190 -13.17 11.54 0.47
CA LEU A 190 -12.47 12.84 0.40
C LEU A 190 -11.87 13.24 1.75
N ARG A 191 -12.54 12.92 2.87
CA ARG A 191 -11.98 13.12 4.21
C ARG A 191 -10.74 12.27 4.46
N LEU A 192 -10.74 11.01 4.02
CA LEU A 192 -9.57 10.15 4.09
C LEU A 192 -8.41 10.74 3.26
N LEU A 193 -8.68 11.23 2.05
CA LEU A 193 -7.65 11.91 1.25
C LEU A 193 -7.12 13.17 1.94
N ASN A 194 -7.98 13.97 2.56
CA ASN A 194 -7.54 15.13 3.33
C ASN A 194 -6.63 14.74 4.50
N PHE A 195 -6.96 13.65 5.20
CA PHE A 195 -6.07 13.11 6.22
C PHE A 195 -4.70 12.69 5.65
N GLN A 196 -4.68 11.99 4.51
CA GLN A 196 -3.42 11.61 3.83
C GLN A 196 -2.60 12.84 3.39
N LYS A 197 -3.26 13.89 2.88
CA LYS A 197 -2.62 15.19 2.56
C LYS A 197 -1.91 15.79 3.77
N ARG A 198 -2.53 15.71 4.95
CA ARG A 198 -1.93 16.19 6.21
C ARG A 198 -0.75 15.33 6.65
N LEU A 199 -0.81 14.01 6.46
CA LEU A 199 0.33 13.11 6.73
C LEU A 199 1.55 13.45 5.87
N MET A 200 1.35 13.75 4.58
CA MET A 200 2.44 14.17 3.69
C MET A 200 3.13 15.47 4.15
N SER A 201 2.43 16.30 4.93
CA SER A 201 2.96 17.57 5.46
C SER A 201 3.68 17.40 6.82
N GLN A 202 3.74 16.18 7.37
CA GLN A 202 4.47 15.89 8.61
C GLN A 202 5.99 15.91 8.38
N LYS A 203 6.77 15.88 9.48
CA LYS A 203 8.23 15.84 9.41
C LYS A 203 8.70 14.52 8.79
N TRP A 204 9.48 14.63 7.72
CA TRP A 204 10.27 13.53 7.16
C TRP A 204 11.58 13.43 7.94
N GLU A 205 12.13 12.23 8.04
CA GLU A 205 13.44 12.03 8.62
C GLU A 205 14.46 11.71 7.53
N ILE A 206 15.58 12.41 7.57
CA ILE A 206 16.62 12.32 6.55
C ILE A 206 17.87 11.82 7.24
N TYR A 207 18.36 10.68 6.80
CA TYR A 207 19.56 10.07 7.32
C TYR A 207 20.68 10.18 6.29
N TRP A 208 21.90 10.37 6.76
CA TRP A 208 23.11 10.25 5.96
C TRP A 208 24.09 9.32 6.67
N THR A 209 25.10 8.82 5.96
CA THR A 209 26.20 8.08 6.59
C THR A 209 27.47 8.16 5.76
N PHE A 210 28.60 8.11 6.46
CA PHE A 210 29.94 7.97 5.88
C PHE A 210 30.37 6.49 5.76
N SER A 211 29.55 5.58 6.30
CA SER A 211 29.79 4.14 6.38
C SER A 211 28.65 3.36 5.71
N ASP A 212 28.53 2.07 6.02
CA ASP A 212 27.44 1.23 5.53
C ASP A 212 26.19 1.25 6.43
N VAL A 213 26.26 1.84 7.62
CA VAL A 213 25.20 1.81 8.63
C VAL A 213 24.67 3.23 8.87
N PHE A 214 23.34 3.38 8.86
CA PHE A 214 22.67 4.61 9.28
C PHE A 214 22.53 4.64 10.80
N THR A 215 22.83 5.79 11.41
CA THR A 215 22.72 6.01 12.86
C THR A 215 21.77 7.17 13.14
N PRO A 216 21.06 7.17 14.28
CA PRO A 216 20.19 8.28 14.67
C PRO A 216 20.92 9.62 14.84
N GLU A 217 22.21 9.60 15.15
CA GLU A 217 23.03 10.81 15.28
C GLU A 217 23.28 11.51 13.94
N ASP A 218 23.28 10.75 12.85
CA ASP A 218 23.44 11.23 11.48
C ASP A 218 22.07 11.42 10.79
N SER A 219 21.11 12.02 11.51
CA SER A 219 19.76 12.28 11.00
C SER A 219 19.26 13.70 11.27
N ARG A 220 18.28 14.13 10.46
CA ARG A 220 17.56 15.40 10.64
C ARG A 220 16.10 15.26 10.26
N LYS A 221 15.23 15.86 11.07
CA LYS A 221 13.80 15.98 10.76
C LYS A 221 13.51 17.26 9.98
N VAL A 222 12.84 17.13 8.84
CA VAL A 222 12.56 18.22 7.90
C VAL A 222 11.09 18.26 7.56
N ILE A 223 10.49 19.45 7.58
CA ILE A 223 9.09 19.64 7.18
C ILE A 223 9.07 19.86 5.66
N PRO A 224 8.35 19.04 4.88
CA PRO A 224 8.19 19.27 3.45
C PRO A 224 7.34 20.50 3.18
N SER A 225 7.68 21.23 2.12
CA SER A 225 6.79 22.20 1.50
C SER A 225 6.14 21.57 0.26
N VAL A 226 4.82 21.62 0.16
CA VAL A 226 4.09 21.19 -1.05
C VAL A 226 3.49 22.41 -1.73
N ASP A 227 3.84 22.64 -2.99
CA ASP A 227 3.33 23.79 -3.74
C ASP A 227 1.96 23.51 -4.39
N ASN A 228 1.40 24.52 -5.08
CA ASN A 228 0.10 24.40 -5.77
C ASN A 228 0.11 23.41 -6.95
N ASN A 229 1.30 23.01 -7.43
CA ASN A 229 1.47 21.98 -8.44
C ASN A 229 1.74 20.61 -7.82
N SER A 230 1.51 20.43 -6.51
CA SER A 230 1.79 19.18 -5.80
C SER A 230 3.26 18.75 -5.91
N ILE A 231 4.18 19.71 -6.02
CA ILE A 231 5.61 19.43 -5.91
C ILE A 231 5.98 19.48 -4.44
N LEU A 232 6.32 18.32 -3.89
CA LEU A 232 6.90 18.20 -2.56
C LEU A 232 8.39 18.56 -2.65
N SER A 233 8.84 19.46 -1.78
CA SER A 233 10.25 19.84 -1.65
C SER A 233 10.72 19.70 -0.19
N LEU A 234 11.89 19.10 0.00
CA LEU A 234 12.61 19.06 1.27
C LEU A 234 13.94 19.79 1.09
N VAL A 235 14.22 20.78 1.95
CA VAL A 235 15.49 21.52 1.94
C VAL A 235 16.23 21.22 3.23
N PHE A 236 17.47 20.74 3.11
CA PHE A 236 18.28 20.32 4.24
C PHE A 236 19.76 20.41 3.93
N ASP A 237 20.59 20.50 4.96
CA ASP A 237 22.05 20.53 4.81
C ASP A 237 22.63 19.25 5.38
N VAL A 238 23.65 18.72 4.72
CA VAL A 238 24.38 17.51 5.14
C VAL A 238 25.89 17.80 5.11
N PRO A 239 26.67 17.09 5.93
CA PRO A 239 28.13 17.23 5.92
C PRO A 239 28.75 16.75 4.60
N GLN A 240 29.97 17.23 4.32
CA GLN A 240 30.78 16.76 3.19
C GLN A 240 31.21 15.31 3.41
N GLY A 241 31.35 14.53 2.35
CA GLY A 241 31.89 13.17 2.41
C GLY A 241 30.84 12.08 2.56
N ILE A 242 29.55 12.41 2.51
CA ILE A 242 28.47 11.44 2.64
C ILE A 242 28.52 10.39 1.53
N ARG A 243 28.34 9.12 1.90
CA ARG A 243 28.33 7.99 0.97
C ARG A 243 26.94 7.52 0.63
N LYS A 244 26.02 7.56 1.60
CA LYS A 244 24.63 7.13 1.43
C LYS A 244 23.68 8.15 2.05
N MET A 245 22.50 8.24 1.47
CA MET A 245 21.40 9.05 1.97
C MET A 245 20.12 8.22 1.97
N ARG A 246 19.33 8.35 3.04
CA ARG A 246 18.07 7.66 3.27
C ARG A 246 16.99 8.70 3.59
N LEU A 247 15.83 8.56 2.96
CA LEU A 247 14.66 9.40 3.17
C LEU A 247 13.53 8.57 3.76
N ASP A 248 13.09 8.95 4.95
CA ASP A 248 12.04 8.28 5.72
C ASP A 248 10.76 9.09 5.62
N ILE A 249 9.73 8.41 5.16
CA ILE A 249 8.41 8.95 4.92
C ILE A 249 7.60 8.81 6.21
N PRO A 250 6.75 9.79 6.58
CA PRO A 250 5.90 9.67 7.74
C PRO A 250 5.07 8.37 7.72
N PRO A 251 4.93 7.69 8.87
CA PRO A 251 4.24 6.40 8.94
C PRO A 251 2.78 6.54 8.48
N SER A 252 2.25 5.48 7.88
CA SER A 252 0.87 5.42 7.36
C SER A 252 0.54 6.38 6.20
N ALA A 253 1.49 7.19 5.73
CA ALA A 253 1.28 8.04 4.56
C ALA A 253 1.22 7.18 3.29
N GLU A 254 0.22 7.41 2.44
CA GLU A 254 0.07 6.72 1.15
C GLU A 254 0.00 7.71 0.01
N PHE A 255 1.02 7.69 -0.86
CA PHE A 255 1.08 8.56 -2.03
C PHE A 255 2.05 8.00 -3.07
N LEU A 256 2.00 8.57 -4.27
CA LEU A 256 2.90 8.29 -5.38
C LEU A 256 3.90 9.45 -5.49
N MET A 257 5.19 9.17 -5.61
CA MET A 257 6.24 10.13 -5.91
C MET A 257 6.68 9.94 -7.36
N SER A 258 6.46 10.94 -8.21
CA SER A 258 6.86 10.90 -9.61
C SER A 258 8.04 11.82 -9.90
N TYR A 259 9.02 11.29 -10.64
CA TYR A 259 10.27 11.96 -10.99
C TYR A 259 11.01 12.54 -9.76
N PRO A 260 11.37 11.71 -8.77
CA PRO A 260 12.15 12.19 -7.63
C PRO A 260 13.52 12.69 -8.09
N THR A 261 13.87 13.93 -7.72
CA THR A 261 15.18 14.53 -7.97
C THR A 261 15.81 15.05 -6.69
N LEU A 262 17.14 15.06 -6.67
CA LEU A 262 17.95 15.65 -5.61
C LEU A 262 18.87 16.70 -6.23
N THR A 263 18.66 17.96 -5.91
CA THR A 263 19.58 19.04 -6.27
C THR A 263 20.57 19.26 -5.13
N ILE A 264 21.86 19.25 -5.45
CA ILE A 264 22.95 19.53 -4.52
C ILE A 264 23.51 20.90 -4.88
N LYS A 265 23.44 21.86 -3.98
CA LYS A 265 23.98 23.22 -4.17
C LYS A 265 25.30 23.40 -3.45
N ASN A 266 26.33 23.84 -4.17
CA ASN A 266 27.65 24.18 -3.64
C ASN A 266 28.05 25.58 -4.14
N GLY A 267 27.72 26.61 -3.38
CA GLY A 267 27.87 28.00 -3.84
C GLY A 267 26.93 28.33 -5.00
N GLU A 268 27.47 28.77 -6.13
CA GLU A 268 26.71 29.05 -7.36
C GLU A 268 26.48 27.80 -8.22
N ASP A 269 27.28 26.74 -8.01
CA ASP A 269 27.16 25.49 -8.75
C ASP A 269 26.04 24.61 -8.17
N PHE A 270 25.37 23.88 -9.07
CA PHE A 270 24.41 22.86 -8.67
C PHE A 270 24.54 21.60 -9.51
N THR A 271 24.32 20.46 -8.87
CA THR A 271 24.18 19.16 -9.53
C THR A 271 22.79 18.62 -9.27
N GLU A 272 22.07 18.22 -10.31
CA GLU A 272 20.77 17.56 -10.18
C GLU A 272 20.91 16.05 -10.45
N LEU A 273 20.43 15.25 -9.51
CA LEU A 273 20.40 13.80 -9.58
C LEU A 273 18.95 13.33 -9.76
N GLU A 274 18.68 12.59 -10.83
CA GLU A 274 17.39 11.93 -11.03
C GLU A 274 17.37 10.59 -10.30
N LEU A 275 16.80 10.54 -9.10
CA LEU A 275 16.93 9.40 -8.19
C LEU A 275 16.35 8.10 -8.75
N TRP A 276 15.34 8.19 -9.62
CA TRP A 276 14.76 7.01 -10.28
C TRP A 276 15.73 6.28 -11.22
N LYS A 277 16.86 6.90 -11.60
CA LYS A 277 17.95 6.27 -12.38
C LYS A 277 18.95 5.50 -11.51
N PHE A 278 18.85 5.62 -10.19
CA PHE A 278 19.75 4.96 -9.24
C PHE A 278 19.20 3.58 -8.85
N ASN A 279 20.08 2.72 -8.35
CA ASN A 279 19.69 1.46 -7.71
C ASN A 279 19.16 1.73 -6.30
N LEU A 280 17.90 2.15 -6.20
CA LEU A 280 17.26 2.46 -4.93
C LEU A 280 17.02 1.19 -4.12
N LYS A 281 17.37 1.25 -2.83
CA LYS A 281 16.97 0.24 -1.85
C LYS A 281 15.74 0.77 -1.13
N MET A 282 14.65 0.01 -1.18
CA MET A 282 13.32 0.44 -0.76
C MET A 282 12.76 -0.50 0.31
N TYR A 283 12.05 0.08 1.28
CA TYR A 283 11.28 -0.64 2.30
C TYR A 283 9.87 -0.06 2.33
N ASP A 284 8.86 -0.90 2.20
CA ASP A 284 7.45 -0.51 2.03
C ASP A 284 7.20 0.52 0.90
N ILE A 285 8.04 0.49 -0.15
CA ILE A 285 7.92 1.31 -1.35
C ILE A 285 8.11 0.42 -2.59
N LEU A 286 7.24 0.57 -3.60
CA LEU A 286 7.40 -0.08 -4.90
C LEU A 286 7.89 0.93 -5.93
N GLN A 287 8.76 0.50 -6.84
CA GLN A 287 9.14 1.31 -8.00
C GLN A 287 8.44 0.78 -9.25
N ASN A 288 7.78 1.68 -9.98
CA ASN A 288 7.23 1.43 -11.31
C ASN A 288 7.66 2.56 -12.24
N ASN A 289 8.64 2.30 -13.11
CA ASN A 289 9.25 3.29 -13.99
C ASN A 289 9.76 4.52 -13.21
N HIS A 290 9.15 5.68 -13.43
CA HIS A 290 9.49 6.97 -12.81
C HIS A 290 8.66 7.26 -11.55
N ILE A 291 7.89 6.28 -11.05
CA ILE A 291 7.04 6.40 -9.87
C ILE A 291 7.59 5.54 -8.74
N LEU A 292 7.67 6.12 -7.55
CA LEU A 292 7.79 5.39 -6.28
C LEU A 292 6.43 5.41 -5.58
N GLU A 293 5.83 4.25 -5.40
CA GLU A 293 4.57 4.06 -4.68
C GLU A 293 4.86 3.73 -3.23
N VAL A 294 4.48 4.63 -2.32
CA VAL A 294 4.56 4.38 -0.88
C VAL A 294 3.42 3.45 -0.50
N ILE A 295 3.77 2.22 -0.10
CA ILE A 295 2.81 1.27 0.46
C ILE A 295 2.69 1.59 1.96
N GLN A 296 1.48 1.45 2.50
CA GLN A 296 1.21 1.64 3.91
C GLN A 296 2.14 0.76 4.78
N GLY A 297 3.17 1.38 5.35
CA GLY A 297 4.14 0.78 6.25
C GLY A 297 4.32 1.63 7.51
N GLU A 298 4.87 1.01 8.56
CA GLU A 298 5.29 1.73 9.77
C GLU A 298 6.65 2.43 9.58
N ASP A 299 7.47 1.95 8.62
CA ASP A 299 8.84 2.42 8.37
C ASP A 299 9.11 2.53 6.86
N SER A 300 8.30 3.31 6.12
CA SER A 300 8.49 3.49 4.67
C SER A 300 9.71 4.37 4.39
N TYR A 301 10.74 3.81 3.74
CA TYR A 301 11.93 4.57 3.36
C TYR A 301 12.58 4.07 2.08
N PHE A 302 13.41 4.91 1.48
CA PHE A 302 14.33 4.50 0.42
C PHE A 302 15.69 5.17 0.58
N TYR A 303 16.74 4.51 0.09
CA TYR A 303 18.09 5.02 0.16
C TYR A 303 18.90 4.70 -1.10
N TRP A 304 19.95 5.49 -1.32
CA TRP A 304 20.85 5.36 -2.47
C TRP A 304 22.30 5.70 -2.07
N GLU A 305 23.23 5.29 -2.92
CA GLU A 305 24.63 5.67 -2.83
C GLU A 305 24.89 6.98 -3.59
N MET A 306 25.62 7.89 -2.96
CA MET A 306 25.99 9.17 -3.55
C MET A 306 27.05 8.96 -4.64
N PRO A 307 26.89 9.56 -5.85
CA PRO A 307 27.93 9.51 -6.87
C PRO A 307 29.27 10.05 -6.35
N GLU A 308 30.40 9.46 -6.74
CA GLU A 308 31.74 9.87 -6.28
C GLU A 308 31.98 11.38 -6.44
N ARG A 309 31.52 11.96 -7.56
CA ARG A 309 31.65 13.41 -7.85
C ARG A 309 30.89 14.31 -6.87
N THR A 310 29.94 13.76 -6.11
CA THR A 310 29.12 14.51 -5.14
C THR A 310 29.62 14.35 -3.71
N ILE A 311 30.56 13.43 -3.45
CA ILE A 311 31.12 13.18 -2.12
C ILE A 311 31.86 14.43 -1.60
N GLU A 312 32.49 15.18 -2.50
CA GLU A 312 33.20 16.41 -2.15
C GLU A 312 32.27 17.63 -1.97
N ALA A 313 30.98 17.51 -2.29
CA ALA A 313 30.05 18.63 -2.12
C ALA A 313 29.69 18.80 -0.64
N SER A 314 29.96 19.99 -0.10
CA SER A 314 29.35 20.48 1.13
C SER A 314 28.27 21.49 0.76
N GLY A 315 27.06 21.39 1.31
CA GLY A 315 26.05 22.41 1.02
C GLY A 315 24.61 21.97 1.24
N SER A 316 23.72 22.68 0.56
CA SER A 316 22.27 22.53 0.72
C SER A 316 21.73 21.57 -0.32
N PHE A 317 20.98 20.58 0.16
CA PHE A 317 20.33 19.55 -0.60
C PHE A 317 18.85 19.88 -0.71
N ILE A 318 18.31 19.72 -1.91
CA ILE A 318 16.91 19.97 -2.22
C ILE A 318 16.35 18.73 -2.89
N PHE A 319 15.61 17.92 -2.13
CA PHE A 319 14.83 16.83 -2.71
C PHE A 319 13.52 17.40 -3.25
N LYS A 320 13.14 17.01 -4.48
CA LYS A 320 11.88 17.39 -5.10
C LYS A 320 11.20 16.19 -5.75
N THR A 321 9.87 16.13 -5.68
CA THR A 321 9.09 15.15 -6.43
C THR A 321 7.66 15.63 -6.63
N ASN A 322 6.99 15.17 -7.70
CA ASN A 322 5.54 15.36 -7.83
C ASN A 322 4.86 14.33 -6.95
N VAL A 323 3.99 14.77 -6.03
CA VAL A 323 3.22 13.87 -5.20
C VAL A 323 1.78 13.75 -5.69
N PHE A 324 1.27 12.52 -5.74
CA PHE A 324 -0.13 12.23 -6.03
C PHE A 324 -0.72 11.40 -4.91
N HIS A 325 -1.92 11.74 -4.46
CA HIS A 325 -2.58 10.94 -3.44
C HIS A 325 -2.90 9.55 -3.99
N LYS A 326 -2.74 8.51 -3.18
CA LYS A 326 -3.16 7.17 -3.59
C LYS A 326 -4.69 7.10 -3.61
N ILE A 327 -5.26 6.89 -4.79
CA ILE A 327 -6.71 6.78 -4.97
C ILE A 327 -7.11 5.32 -4.78
N ASN A 328 -8.00 5.06 -3.83
CA ASN A 328 -8.52 3.71 -3.65
C ASN A 328 -9.64 3.39 -4.66
N LYS A 329 -9.90 2.09 -4.82
CA LYS A 329 -10.89 1.58 -5.78
C LYS A 329 -12.31 2.09 -5.55
N VAL A 330 -12.69 2.35 -4.30
CA VAL A 330 -14.04 2.84 -3.96
C VAL A 330 -14.24 4.26 -4.48
N LEU A 331 -13.24 5.12 -4.27
CA LEU A 331 -13.27 6.48 -4.80
C LEU A 331 -13.20 6.50 -6.33
N LEU A 332 -12.39 5.63 -6.93
CA LEU A 332 -12.35 5.49 -8.39
C LEU A 332 -13.73 5.11 -8.93
N GLN A 333 -14.40 4.10 -8.35
CA GLN A 333 -15.75 3.67 -8.73
C GLN A 333 -16.78 4.81 -8.61
N LEU A 334 -16.70 5.60 -7.54
CA LEU A 334 -17.57 6.77 -7.36
C LEU A 334 -17.32 7.83 -8.43
N TYR A 335 -16.06 8.02 -8.82
CA TYR A 335 -15.66 9.06 -9.75
C TYR A 335 -15.96 8.74 -11.21
N THR A 336 -15.92 7.46 -11.59
CA THR A 336 -16.26 7.01 -12.96
C THR A 336 -17.77 6.89 -13.21
N SER A 337 -18.60 7.12 -12.19
CA SER A 337 -20.06 7.12 -12.32
C SER A 337 -20.58 8.41 -12.98
N GLU A 338 -21.65 8.31 -13.78
CA GLU A 338 -22.36 9.48 -14.34
C GLU A 338 -22.81 10.47 -13.24
N SER A 339 -22.90 10.01 -12.00
CA SER A 339 -23.25 10.76 -10.80
C SER A 339 -22.22 11.82 -10.39
N ILE A 340 -21.01 11.87 -10.98
CA ILE A 340 -20.00 12.87 -10.58
C ILE A 340 -20.53 14.31 -10.64
N ARG A 341 -21.40 14.62 -11.61
CA ARG A 341 -21.99 15.96 -11.77
C ARG A 341 -22.99 16.31 -10.68
N SER A 342 -23.80 15.34 -10.22
CA SER A 342 -24.71 15.55 -9.09
C SER A 342 -23.94 15.64 -7.77
N LEU A 343 -22.92 14.79 -7.60
CA LEU A 343 -22.05 14.79 -6.43
C LEU A 343 -21.27 16.10 -6.26
N LYS A 344 -20.84 16.74 -7.35
CA LYS A 344 -20.19 18.06 -7.31
C LYS A 344 -21.07 19.14 -6.67
N ARG A 345 -22.38 19.13 -6.97
CA ARG A 345 -23.32 20.08 -6.36
C ARG A 345 -23.52 19.76 -4.89
N GLU A 346 -23.71 18.49 -4.56
CA GLU A 346 -23.89 18.06 -3.17
C GLU A 346 -22.71 18.45 -2.27
N ILE A 347 -21.47 18.31 -2.76
CA ILE A 347 -20.26 18.75 -2.03
C ILE A 347 -20.28 20.27 -1.81
N ALA A 348 -20.64 21.04 -2.84
CA ALA A 348 -20.71 22.50 -2.73
C ALA A 348 -21.77 22.93 -1.70
N ASP A 349 -22.93 22.27 -1.68
CA ASP A 349 -24.05 22.57 -0.78
C ASP A 349 -23.73 22.27 0.70
N ARG A 350 -22.80 21.35 0.98
CA ARG A 350 -22.33 21.03 2.33
C ARG A 350 -21.41 22.09 2.94
N GLY A 351 -20.83 22.98 2.14
CA GLY A 351 -20.09 24.16 2.62
C GLY A 351 -18.67 23.92 3.17
N ASP A 352 -18.07 22.74 2.95
CA ASP A 352 -16.67 22.48 3.34
C ASP A 352 -15.72 22.86 2.20
N ALA A 353 -15.10 24.04 2.31
CA ALA A 353 -14.22 24.58 1.28
C ALA A 353 -12.97 23.72 1.03
N GLU A 354 -12.44 23.04 2.05
CA GLU A 354 -11.25 22.21 1.90
C GLU A 354 -11.57 20.93 1.12
N ILE A 355 -12.69 20.27 1.45
CA ILE A 355 -13.15 19.09 0.71
C ILE A 355 -13.53 19.45 -0.73
N ALA A 356 -14.18 20.60 -0.94
CA ALA A 356 -14.50 21.09 -2.28
C ALA A 356 -13.24 21.38 -3.12
N ASP A 357 -12.18 21.92 -2.51
CA ASP A 357 -10.88 22.12 -3.14
C ASP A 357 -10.24 20.78 -3.53
N ILE A 358 -10.20 19.81 -2.60
CA ILE A 358 -9.67 18.45 -2.88
C ILE A 358 -10.43 17.83 -4.05
N PHE A 359 -11.76 17.86 -4.01
CA PHE A 359 -12.58 17.29 -5.07
C PHE A 359 -12.35 17.97 -6.43
N SER A 360 -12.17 19.28 -6.44
CA SER A 360 -11.89 20.03 -7.68
C SER A 360 -10.50 19.70 -8.26
N ASN A 361 -9.58 19.25 -7.42
CA ASN A 361 -8.18 19.00 -7.73
C ASN A 361 -7.81 17.50 -7.77
N ILE A 362 -8.78 16.59 -7.63
CA ILE A 362 -8.55 15.14 -7.53
C ILE A 362 -8.31 14.47 -8.87
N LYS A 363 -8.76 15.06 -9.99
CA LYS A 363 -8.65 14.43 -11.32
C LYS A 363 -7.20 14.04 -11.69
N PRO A 364 -6.17 14.90 -11.48
CA PRO A 364 -4.79 14.49 -11.67
C PRO A 364 -4.36 13.32 -10.78
N ASP A 365 -4.81 13.25 -9.53
CA ASP A 365 -4.52 12.11 -8.64
C ASP A 365 -5.15 10.83 -9.19
N ILE A 366 -6.41 10.88 -9.66
CA ILE A 366 -7.09 9.74 -10.30
C ILE A 366 -6.33 9.26 -11.52
N LEU A 367 -5.91 10.18 -12.39
CA LEU A 367 -5.16 9.83 -13.59
C LEU A 367 -3.80 9.22 -13.24
N ALA A 368 -3.07 9.77 -12.26
CA ALA A 368 -1.78 9.23 -11.82
C ALA A 368 -1.89 7.83 -11.17
N ASN A 369 -3.05 7.48 -10.61
CA ASN A 369 -3.35 6.16 -10.07
C ASN A 369 -3.96 5.20 -11.11
N SER A 370 -4.17 5.65 -12.34
CA SER A 370 -4.74 4.85 -13.42
C SER A 370 -3.65 4.38 -14.37
N SER A 371 -3.87 3.23 -15.02
CA SER A 371 -3.00 2.72 -16.06
C SER A 371 -3.51 3.08 -17.45
N VAL A 372 -2.57 3.27 -18.37
CA VAL A 372 -2.82 3.09 -19.81
C VAL A 372 -2.44 1.67 -20.15
N ASP A 373 -3.34 0.98 -20.83
CA ASP A 373 -3.10 -0.35 -21.34
C ASP A 373 -2.80 -0.26 -22.84
N ILE A 374 -1.69 -0.85 -23.27
CA ILE A 374 -1.37 -1.00 -24.69
C ILE A 374 -1.53 -2.46 -25.07
N TYR A 375 -2.41 -2.69 -26.03
CA TYR A 375 -2.59 -3.96 -26.69
C TYR A 375 -1.94 -3.94 -28.07
N TRP A 376 -1.39 -5.07 -28.50
CA TRP A 376 -0.84 -5.21 -29.85
C TRP A 376 -1.32 -6.50 -30.51
N SER A 377 -1.39 -6.47 -31.84
CA SER A 377 -1.72 -7.65 -32.64
C SER A 377 -0.89 -7.74 -33.91
N TYR A 378 -0.75 -8.96 -34.41
CA TYR A 378 -0.21 -9.28 -35.74
C TYR A 378 -1.32 -9.51 -36.78
N GLN A 379 -2.58 -9.67 -36.32
CA GLN A 379 -3.79 -9.78 -37.13
C GLN A 379 -4.72 -8.60 -36.83
N GLN A 380 -5.31 -8.01 -37.87
CA GLN A 380 -6.18 -6.84 -37.70
C GLN A 380 -7.38 -7.17 -36.80
N ASN A 381 -7.68 -6.27 -35.85
CA ASN A 381 -8.83 -6.35 -34.94
C ASN A 381 -8.86 -7.56 -33.98
N VAL A 382 -7.74 -8.24 -33.74
CA VAL A 382 -7.68 -9.36 -32.77
C VAL A 382 -6.70 -9.01 -31.65
N PHE A 383 -7.19 -8.39 -30.58
CA PHE A 383 -6.41 -8.10 -29.38
C PHE A 383 -6.62 -9.21 -28.33
N SER A 384 -5.61 -9.44 -27.50
CA SER A 384 -5.67 -10.47 -26.45
C SER A 384 -4.98 -9.99 -25.17
N GLU A 385 -5.46 -10.45 -24.02
CA GLU A 385 -4.84 -10.17 -22.70
C GLU A 385 -3.40 -10.69 -22.59
N VAL A 386 -2.99 -11.64 -23.44
CA VAL A 386 -1.60 -12.14 -23.50
C VAL A 386 -0.66 -11.11 -24.14
N ARG A 387 -1.19 -10.22 -25.00
CA ARG A 387 -0.46 -9.19 -25.74
C ARG A 387 -0.90 -7.81 -25.26
N LYS A 388 -0.69 -7.60 -23.97
CA LYS A 388 -1.06 -6.41 -23.23
C LYS A 388 0.11 -5.98 -22.35
N ASN A 389 0.32 -4.69 -22.24
CA ASN A 389 1.18 -4.13 -21.22
C ASN A 389 0.49 -2.91 -20.59
N SER A 390 0.58 -2.82 -19.26
CA SER A 390 -0.12 -1.81 -18.46
C SER A 390 0.90 -0.93 -17.75
N VAL A 391 0.79 0.38 -17.91
CA VAL A 391 1.70 1.34 -17.26
C VAL A 391 0.90 2.41 -16.55
N LEU A 392 1.24 2.66 -15.29
CA LEU A 392 0.71 3.80 -14.54
C LEU A 392 1.08 5.10 -15.25
N LEU A 393 0.12 6.01 -15.36
CA LEU A 393 0.38 7.33 -15.90
C LEU A 393 1.30 8.11 -14.94
N SER A 394 2.61 8.10 -15.21
CA SER A 394 3.56 8.96 -14.51
C SER A 394 3.54 10.33 -15.14
N GLY A 395 3.50 11.40 -14.35
CA GLY A 395 3.59 12.72 -14.92
C GLY A 395 3.96 13.84 -13.98
N ARG A 396 4.27 14.98 -14.58
CA ARG A 396 4.42 16.25 -13.88
C ARG A 396 3.07 16.95 -13.86
N ARG A 397 2.62 17.40 -12.69
CA ARG A 397 1.40 18.19 -12.59
C ARG A 397 1.71 19.62 -13.04
N ASN A 398 1.03 20.08 -14.08
CA ASN A 398 1.12 21.47 -14.53
C ASN A 398 -0.30 22.01 -14.71
N LEU A 399 -0.77 22.84 -13.76
CA LEU A 399 -2.07 23.52 -13.87
C LEU A 399 -3.23 22.58 -14.25
N ASN A 400 -3.35 21.44 -13.54
CA ASN A 400 -4.33 20.35 -13.77
C ASN A 400 -4.10 19.46 -14.99
N ARG A 401 -2.93 19.55 -15.62
CA ARG A 401 -2.51 18.61 -16.67
C ARG A 401 -1.53 17.59 -16.09
N LEU A 402 -1.68 16.33 -16.51
CA LEU A 402 -0.70 15.28 -16.28
C LEU A 402 0.06 15.04 -17.58
N ILE A 403 1.35 15.42 -17.59
CA ILE A 403 2.24 15.12 -18.73
C ILE A 403 2.69 13.68 -18.58
N PHE A 404 2.25 12.76 -19.45
CA PHE A 404 2.66 11.37 -19.37
C PHE A 404 3.72 11.02 -20.41
N ASP A 405 4.68 10.19 -19.98
CA ASP A 405 5.76 9.64 -20.79
C ASP A 405 5.90 8.16 -20.46
N VAL A 406 5.25 7.32 -21.26
CA VAL A 406 5.12 5.88 -21.03
C VAL A 406 5.98 5.16 -22.04
N ASN A 407 6.98 4.40 -21.59
CA ASN A 407 7.81 3.55 -22.46
C ASN A 407 7.53 2.07 -22.17
N LEU A 408 7.29 1.30 -23.22
CA LEU A 408 6.78 -0.06 -23.14
C LEU A 408 7.60 -1.00 -24.02
N PRO A 409 8.31 -1.98 -23.43
CA PRO A 409 8.95 -3.01 -24.23
C PRO A 409 7.89 -3.96 -24.78
N LEU A 410 7.91 -4.19 -26.09
CA LEU A 410 7.01 -5.13 -26.77
C LEU A 410 7.76 -6.41 -27.15
N ASN A 411 8.88 -6.27 -27.85
CA ASN A 411 9.68 -7.37 -28.39
C ASN A 411 8.84 -8.40 -29.15
N ASP A 412 7.95 -7.94 -30.04
CA ASP A 412 7.00 -8.78 -30.78
C ASP A 412 6.73 -8.21 -32.19
N LYS A 413 6.14 -9.03 -33.06
CA LYS A 413 5.59 -8.58 -34.34
C LYS A 413 4.27 -7.85 -34.11
N VAL A 414 4.17 -6.65 -34.68
CA VAL A 414 3.01 -5.77 -34.50
C VAL A 414 2.57 -5.24 -35.86
N SER A 415 1.28 -5.36 -36.15
CA SER A 415 0.61 -4.71 -37.29
C SER A 415 -0.38 -3.64 -36.84
N GLU A 416 -0.92 -3.76 -35.63
CA GLU A 416 -1.88 -2.84 -35.05
C GLU A 416 -1.61 -2.64 -33.55
N LEU A 417 -1.72 -1.40 -33.09
CA LEU A 417 -1.69 -1.02 -31.68
C LEU A 417 -3.06 -0.52 -31.26
N ARG A 418 -3.51 -0.91 -30.07
CA ARG A 418 -4.69 -0.37 -29.37
C ARG A 418 -4.23 0.23 -28.05
N ILE A 419 -4.64 1.46 -27.79
CA ILE A 419 -4.32 2.20 -26.58
C ILE A 419 -5.63 2.44 -25.83
N ASP A 420 -5.69 1.90 -24.62
CA ASP A 420 -6.83 2.01 -23.72
C ASP A 420 -6.48 3.03 -22.65
N PHE A 421 -7.30 4.07 -22.58
CA PHE A 421 -7.17 5.11 -21.58
C PHE A 421 -7.96 4.77 -20.31
N PRO A 422 -7.62 5.37 -19.18
CA PRO A 422 -8.45 5.33 -17.99
C PRO A 422 -9.91 5.76 -18.24
N ASP A 423 -10.86 5.07 -17.60
CA ASP A 423 -12.32 5.30 -17.60
C ASP A 423 -12.75 6.61 -16.89
N VAL A 424 -12.03 7.71 -17.11
CA VAL A 424 -12.30 9.00 -16.45
C VAL A 424 -13.02 9.90 -17.44
N VAL A 425 -14.35 9.91 -17.37
CA VAL A 425 -15.23 10.72 -18.23
C VAL A 425 -14.82 12.20 -18.23
N ASP A 426 -14.98 12.86 -19.38
CA ASP A 426 -14.59 14.26 -19.62
C ASP A 426 -13.06 14.50 -19.49
N THR A 427 -12.23 13.45 -19.45
CA THR A 427 -10.78 13.56 -19.60
C THR A 427 -10.40 13.77 -21.05
N GLN A 428 -9.54 14.75 -21.30
CA GLN A 428 -8.98 15.02 -22.61
C GLN A 428 -7.53 14.56 -22.64
N TYR A 429 -7.23 13.60 -23.50
CA TYR A 429 -5.88 13.16 -23.80
C TYR A 429 -5.41 13.87 -25.08
N THR A 430 -4.33 14.62 -24.99
CA THR A 430 -3.60 15.14 -26.15
C THR A 430 -2.38 14.26 -26.33
N LEU A 431 -2.36 13.46 -27.39
CA LEU A 431 -1.18 12.69 -27.75
C LEU A 431 -0.27 13.58 -28.57
N GLU A 432 0.94 13.82 -28.07
CA GLU A 432 1.94 14.62 -28.76
C GLU A 432 2.65 13.76 -29.80
N LYS A 433 3.12 12.58 -29.38
CA LYS A 433 3.83 11.66 -30.26
C LYS A 433 3.74 10.22 -29.81
N ILE A 434 3.82 9.34 -30.81
CA ILE A 434 3.96 7.90 -30.65
C ILE A 434 5.31 7.54 -31.27
N GLU A 435 6.25 7.20 -30.42
CA GLU A 435 7.59 6.73 -30.81
C GLU A 435 7.59 5.21 -30.77
N TYR A 436 8.19 4.55 -31.76
CA TYR A 436 8.40 3.10 -31.73
C TYR A 436 9.72 2.73 -32.36
N VAL A 437 10.31 1.62 -31.91
CA VAL A 437 11.64 1.19 -32.34
C VAL A 437 11.55 -0.13 -33.09
N ILE A 438 11.90 -0.10 -34.39
CA ILE A 438 12.03 -1.29 -35.25
C ILE A 438 13.51 -1.50 -35.51
N GLU A 439 14.04 -2.69 -35.21
CA GLU A 439 15.44 -3.05 -35.54
C GLU A 439 16.50 -2.01 -35.08
N ASN A 440 16.26 -1.34 -33.95
CA ASN A 440 17.07 -0.24 -33.36
C ASN A 440 16.94 1.14 -34.04
N GLU A 441 16.06 1.29 -35.01
CA GLU A 441 15.72 2.58 -35.61
C GLU A 441 14.47 3.16 -34.94
N LEU A 442 14.52 4.45 -34.60
CA LEU A 442 13.43 5.18 -33.98
C LEU A 442 12.52 5.77 -35.07
N TYR A 443 11.24 5.41 -35.01
CA TYR A 443 10.19 5.96 -35.83
C TYR A 443 9.23 6.79 -34.99
N GLU A 444 8.68 7.85 -35.57
CA GLU A 444 7.75 8.76 -34.90
C GLU A 444 6.49 8.94 -35.74
N ILE A 445 5.34 8.78 -35.10
CA ILE A 445 4.03 9.12 -35.66
C ILE A 445 3.45 10.29 -34.86
N ASP A 446 3.15 11.38 -35.56
CA ASP A 446 2.27 12.41 -35.03
C ASP A 446 0.86 11.81 -34.88
N ALA A 447 0.33 11.83 -33.66
CA ALA A 447 -0.97 11.23 -33.36
C ALA A 447 -2.14 11.86 -34.16
N SER A 448 -1.96 13.09 -34.65
CA SER A 448 -2.91 13.72 -35.58
C SER A 448 -2.96 13.00 -36.94
N GLN A 449 -1.81 12.45 -37.38
CA GLN A 449 -1.62 11.75 -38.65
C GLN A 449 -1.87 10.24 -38.55
N ALA A 450 -1.97 9.68 -37.34
CA ALA A 450 -2.25 8.26 -37.13
C ALA A 450 -3.58 7.85 -37.79
N VAL A 451 -3.51 6.84 -38.66
CA VAL A 451 -4.68 6.25 -39.33
C VAL A 451 -5.43 5.39 -38.32
N LEU A 452 -6.49 5.97 -37.76
CA LEU A 452 -7.37 5.28 -36.83
C LEU A 452 -8.09 4.12 -37.52
N VAL A 453 -7.98 2.93 -36.93
CA VAL A 453 -8.72 1.73 -37.34
C VAL A 453 -10.05 1.68 -36.61
N SER A 454 -10.02 1.91 -35.29
CA SER A 454 -11.20 1.92 -34.45
C SER A 454 -11.08 2.97 -33.34
N ASN A 455 -12.23 3.42 -32.85
CA ASN A 455 -12.34 4.16 -31.61
C ASN A 455 -13.59 3.68 -30.86
N HIS A 456 -13.53 3.69 -29.53
CA HIS A 456 -14.63 3.31 -28.68
C HIS A 456 -14.64 4.25 -27.48
N ASN A 457 -15.80 4.83 -27.19
CA ASN A 457 -16.01 5.78 -26.09
C ASN A 457 -14.95 6.91 -26.00
N LEU A 458 -14.39 7.27 -27.16
CA LEU A 458 -13.50 8.40 -27.38
C LEU A 458 -14.04 9.28 -28.51
N LYS A 459 -14.10 10.59 -28.26
CA LYS A 459 -14.36 11.59 -29.29
C LYS A 459 -13.06 12.26 -29.71
N LYS A 460 -12.58 12.02 -30.94
CA LYS A 460 -11.41 12.71 -31.51
C LYS A 460 -11.76 14.14 -31.94
N GLN A 461 -10.92 15.09 -31.57
CA GLN A 461 -10.99 16.51 -31.92
C GLN A 461 -9.58 17.01 -32.25
N GLY A 462 -9.16 16.91 -33.52
CA GLY A 462 -7.77 17.16 -33.91
C GLY A 462 -6.82 16.11 -33.32
N ASN A 463 -5.81 16.55 -32.55
CA ASN A 463 -4.90 15.68 -31.79
C ASN A 463 -5.41 15.34 -30.36
N ARG A 464 -6.65 15.72 -30.03
CA ARG A 464 -7.25 15.48 -28.72
C ARG A 464 -8.24 14.33 -28.78
N PHE A 465 -8.27 13.52 -27.73
CA PHE A 465 -9.21 12.43 -27.52
C PHE A 465 -9.96 12.70 -26.22
N VAL A 466 -11.28 12.85 -26.31
CA VAL A 466 -12.13 13.11 -25.13
C VAL A 466 -12.84 11.83 -24.73
N VAL A 467 -12.67 11.38 -23.49
CA VAL A 467 -13.39 10.23 -22.92
C VAL A 467 -14.86 10.57 -22.74
N ILE A 468 -15.73 9.80 -23.38
CA ILE A 468 -17.19 9.98 -23.33
C ILE A 468 -17.93 8.81 -22.68
N GLY A 469 -17.23 7.73 -22.31
CA GLY A 469 -17.82 6.54 -21.71
C GLY A 469 -16.78 5.59 -21.12
N GLN A 470 -17.19 4.35 -20.83
CA GLN A 470 -16.34 3.28 -20.25
C GLN A 470 -15.56 2.53 -21.33
N ASP A 471 -14.40 1.95 -21.00
CA ASP A 471 -13.51 1.30 -21.97
C ASP A 471 -13.10 2.24 -23.13
N PRO A 472 -12.56 3.44 -22.86
CA PRO A 472 -12.18 4.39 -23.89
C PRO A 472 -10.87 3.97 -24.55
N TYR A 473 -10.93 3.55 -25.81
CA TYR A 473 -9.75 3.16 -26.56
C TYR A 473 -9.77 3.67 -28.00
N PHE A 474 -8.60 3.69 -28.61
CA PHE A 474 -8.47 3.77 -30.05
C PHE A 474 -7.38 2.82 -30.54
N SER A 475 -7.52 2.35 -31.77
CA SER A 475 -6.50 1.55 -32.43
C SER A 475 -6.04 2.19 -33.72
N PHE A 476 -4.79 1.93 -34.10
CA PHE A 476 -4.19 2.45 -35.33
C PHE A 476 -3.22 1.44 -35.95
N LYS A 477 -3.11 1.49 -37.27
CA LYS A 477 -2.16 0.68 -38.04
C LYS A 477 -0.79 1.34 -38.05
N LEU A 478 0.24 0.51 -38.01
CA LEU A 478 1.60 0.96 -38.26
C LEU A 478 1.89 1.00 -39.77
N PRO A 479 2.72 1.95 -40.25
CA PRO A 479 2.95 2.18 -41.68
C PRO A 479 3.48 0.97 -42.47
N GLU A 480 4.21 0.04 -41.83
CA GLU A 480 4.99 -1.01 -42.53
C GLU A 480 4.54 -2.47 -42.30
N GLY A 481 3.28 -2.72 -41.92
CA GLY A 481 2.83 -4.09 -41.71
C GLY A 481 3.62 -4.79 -40.57
N GLN A 482 3.76 -6.12 -40.60
CA GLN A 482 4.26 -6.94 -39.47
C GLN A 482 5.74 -6.70 -39.09
N SER A 483 6.08 -5.53 -38.59
CA SER A 483 7.42 -5.18 -38.13
C SER A 483 7.65 -5.70 -36.71
N TYR A 484 8.89 -6.08 -36.41
CA TYR A 484 9.29 -6.46 -35.06
C TYR A 484 9.60 -5.21 -34.25
N ILE A 485 8.77 -4.92 -33.25
CA ILE A 485 8.88 -3.71 -32.43
C ILE A 485 9.51 -4.05 -31.09
N THR A 486 10.58 -3.36 -30.76
CA THR A 486 11.28 -3.53 -29.48
C THR A 486 10.61 -2.72 -28.38
N SER A 487 10.25 -1.46 -28.66
CA SER A 487 9.51 -0.62 -27.72
C SER A 487 8.53 0.35 -28.39
N VAL A 488 7.54 0.78 -27.62
CA VAL A 488 6.62 1.89 -27.93
C VAL A 488 6.70 2.90 -26.80
N ARG A 489 6.83 4.18 -27.14
CA ARG A 489 6.81 5.28 -26.20
C ARG A 489 5.70 6.27 -26.53
N LEU A 490 4.79 6.47 -25.59
CA LEU A 490 3.69 7.41 -25.70
C LEU A 490 4.01 8.67 -24.90
N LYS A 491 3.93 9.83 -25.55
CA LYS A 491 4.01 11.12 -24.86
C LYS A 491 2.74 11.92 -25.08
N GLY A 492 2.24 12.51 -24.01
CA GLY A 492 1.05 13.33 -24.10
C GLY A 492 0.69 14.06 -22.83
N LEU A 493 -0.49 14.65 -22.87
CA LEU A 493 -1.09 15.43 -21.80
C LEU A 493 -2.47 14.87 -21.51
N ALA A 494 -2.81 14.66 -20.24
CA ALA A 494 -4.17 14.36 -19.80
C ALA A 494 -4.72 15.53 -18.97
N GLN A 495 -5.93 16.02 -19.27
CA GLN A 495 -6.56 17.17 -18.58
C GLN A 495 -8.05 16.98 -18.31
#